data_AF-A0A960K408-F1
#
_entry.id   AF-A0A960K408-F1
#
_cell.length_a   1.000
_cell.length_b   1.000
_cell.length_c   1.000
_cell.angle_alpha   90.00
_cell.angle_beta   90.00
_cell.angle_gamma   90.00
#
_symmetry.space_group_name_H-M   'P 1'
#
loop_
_entity.id
_entity.type
_entity.pdbx_description
1 polymer ?
#
loop_
_entity_poly.entity_id
_entity_poly.type
_entity_poly.pdbx_seq_one_letter_code
_entity_poly.pdbx_strand_id
1 'polypeptide(L)'
;FTLFESGDENTTLYVLDVDSGEWLAEEIPGKVEGVSWLPDGSGFVYHRLREVDDPYSGQVRLHRLGRHYRQDPVLMEQEGEGPLATTWGPFATLSHDGRWLLMGYWTGTDSNDLWVADFDRWRRTGELVKEEILVGAEARSRGEIVGDTLFLLTDLEAPNGRAFSIDLNDPGRQRWEEIIPERSDAVLENLSVARGILVAEFLENAASRLYRYHFDGRPMGPLPLPGIGSASLTTNVDRT
;
A
#
# COMPACT_ATOMS: atom_id res chain seq x y z
N PHE A 1 0.29 2.17 -16.80
CA PHE A 1 -0.23 0.78 -16.81
C PHE A 1 0.93 -0.16 -17.11
N THR A 2 0.78 -1.46 -16.88
CA THR A 2 1.83 -2.46 -17.13
C THR A 2 1.38 -3.49 -18.13
N LEU A 3 2.32 -3.99 -18.93
CA LEU A 3 2.12 -5.08 -19.89
C LEU A 3 3.17 -6.17 -19.65
N PHE A 4 2.82 -7.41 -19.91
CA PHE A 4 3.72 -8.57 -19.90
C PHE A 4 3.44 -9.41 -21.15
N GLU A 5 4.39 -10.25 -21.54
CA GLU A 5 4.28 -11.06 -22.75
C GLU A 5 4.19 -12.54 -22.41
N SER A 6 3.36 -13.28 -23.14
CA SER A 6 3.26 -14.74 -23.03
C SER A 6 3.01 -15.30 -21.61
N GLY A 7 2.48 -14.49 -20.69
CA GLY A 7 2.21 -14.91 -19.31
C GLY A 7 3.44 -15.03 -18.40
N ASP A 8 4.56 -14.39 -18.76
CA ASP A 8 5.80 -14.47 -17.97
C ASP A 8 5.80 -13.64 -16.67
N GLU A 9 4.75 -12.82 -16.48
CA GLU A 9 4.59 -11.88 -15.35
C GLU A 9 5.74 -10.85 -15.22
N ASN A 10 6.61 -10.72 -16.22
CA ASN A 10 7.69 -9.73 -16.25
C ASN A 10 7.17 -8.41 -16.80
N THR A 11 6.48 -7.66 -15.95
CA THR A 11 5.82 -6.43 -16.35
C THR A 11 6.80 -5.32 -16.77
N THR A 12 6.46 -4.66 -17.87
CA THR A 12 7.02 -3.38 -18.30
C THR A 12 5.95 -2.30 -18.13
N LEU A 13 6.31 -1.20 -17.48
CA LEU A 13 5.43 -0.06 -17.26
C LEU A 13 5.49 0.91 -18.44
N TYR A 14 4.32 1.41 -18.81
CA TYR A 14 4.10 2.46 -19.79
C TYR A 14 3.20 3.56 -19.23
N VAL A 15 3.32 4.75 -19.79
CA VAL A 15 2.48 5.92 -19.45
C VAL A 15 1.73 6.39 -20.70
N LEU A 16 0.46 6.75 -20.52
CA LEU A 16 -0.43 7.27 -21.55
C LEU A 16 -0.97 8.62 -21.06
N ASP A 17 -0.95 9.61 -21.94
CA ASP A 17 -1.74 10.82 -21.75
C ASP A 17 -3.22 10.51 -22.01
N VAL A 18 -4.08 10.79 -21.03
CA VAL A 18 -5.49 10.39 -21.08
C VAL A 18 -6.30 11.23 -22.06
N ASP A 19 -5.96 12.51 -22.21
CA ASP A 19 -6.73 13.44 -23.05
C ASP A 19 -6.44 13.22 -24.53
N SER A 20 -5.17 13.03 -24.89
CA SER A 20 -4.74 12.78 -26.27
C SER A 20 -4.79 11.30 -26.66
N GLY A 21 -4.70 10.39 -25.67
CA GLY A 21 -4.52 8.96 -25.92
C GLY A 21 -3.14 8.61 -26.48
N GLU A 22 -2.17 9.53 -26.38
CA GLU A 22 -0.81 9.30 -26.83
C GLU A 22 0.02 8.58 -25.77
N TRP A 23 0.86 7.66 -26.24
CA TRP A 23 1.85 7.00 -25.40
C TRP A 23 2.98 7.98 -25.13
N LEU A 24 3.32 8.16 -23.86
CA LEU A 24 4.51 8.92 -23.49
C LEU A 24 5.77 8.05 -23.67
N ALA A 25 6.94 8.66 -23.53
CA ALA A 25 8.22 8.00 -23.78
C ALA A 25 8.63 7.00 -22.69
N GLU A 26 7.90 6.95 -21.58
CA GLU A 26 8.16 6.03 -20.48
C GLU A 26 7.95 4.57 -20.88
N GLU A 27 9.05 3.83 -20.87
CA GLU A 27 9.10 2.38 -20.97
C GLU A 27 10.04 1.89 -19.86
N ILE A 28 9.48 1.36 -18.78
CA ILE A 28 10.23 0.99 -17.58
C ILE A 28 10.13 -0.53 -17.35
N PRO A 29 11.20 -1.30 -17.62
CA PRO A 29 11.19 -2.75 -17.46
C PRO A 29 11.61 -3.20 -16.05
N GLY A 30 11.42 -4.49 -15.81
CA GLY A 30 11.93 -5.19 -14.63
C GLY A 30 10.84 -5.46 -13.61
N LYS A 31 9.77 -6.16 -14.03
CA LYS A 31 8.67 -6.57 -13.16
C LYS A 31 8.13 -5.41 -12.32
N VAL A 32 7.75 -4.33 -13.01
CA VAL A 32 7.26 -3.11 -12.37
C VAL A 32 5.91 -3.34 -11.72
N GLU A 33 5.80 -2.94 -10.46
CA GLU A 33 4.61 -3.08 -9.62
C GLU A 33 4.44 -1.85 -8.70
N GLY A 34 3.29 -1.73 -8.05
CA GLY A 34 3.06 -0.76 -6.97
C GLY A 34 3.30 0.71 -7.35
N VAL A 35 2.54 1.23 -8.32
CA VAL A 35 2.70 2.61 -8.81
C VAL A 35 1.85 3.58 -7.97
N SER A 36 2.50 4.56 -7.33
CA SER A 36 1.84 5.64 -6.59
C SER A 36 2.22 7.00 -7.18
N TRP A 37 1.26 7.71 -7.76
CA TRP A 37 1.48 9.01 -8.38
C TRP A 37 1.80 10.11 -7.36
N LEU A 38 2.67 11.03 -7.74
CA LEU A 38 2.81 12.30 -7.04
C LEU A 38 1.53 13.12 -7.20
N PRO A 39 1.15 13.95 -6.21
CA PRO A 39 -0.08 14.75 -6.27
C PRO A 39 -0.15 15.71 -7.46
N ASP A 40 1.00 16.15 -7.96
CA ASP A 40 1.13 17.06 -9.10
C ASP A 40 1.16 16.34 -10.47
N GLY A 41 1.07 15.00 -10.48
CA GLY A 41 1.11 14.19 -11.70
C GLY A 41 2.47 14.18 -12.41
N SER A 42 3.51 14.79 -11.84
CA SER A 42 4.82 14.94 -12.51
C SER A 42 5.70 13.67 -12.48
N GLY A 43 5.23 12.61 -11.83
CA GLY A 43 5.98 11.39 -11.61
C GLY A 43 5.28 10.45 -10.62
N PHE A 44 5.95 9.36 -10.27
CA PHE A 44 5.40 8.32 -9.41
C PHE A 44 6.49 7.54 -8.67
N VAL A 45 6.16 7.07 -7.48
CA VAL A 45 6.94 6.05 -6.76
C VAL A 45 6.53 4.68 -7.27
N TYR A 46 7.49 3.77 -7.45
CA TYR A 46 7.24 2.44 -7.99
C TYR A 46 8.25 1.40 -7.51
N HIS A 47 7.85 0.13 -7.52
CA HIS A 47 8.74 -1.01 -7.33
C HIS A 47 9.21 -1.56 -8.69
N ARG A 48 10.47 -2.01 -8.76
CA ARG A 48 11.02 -2.83 -9.85
C ARG A 48 12.14 -3.73 -9.37
N LEU A 49 12.40 -4.81 -10.10
CA LEU A 49 13.64 -5.57 -9.99
C LEU A 49 14.78 -4.86 -10.73
N ARG A 50 15.93 -4.71 -10.07
CA ARG A 50 17.16 -4.21 -10.70
C ARG A 50 17.61 -5.17 -11.80
N GLU A 51 17.57 -6.46 -11.51
CA GLU A 51 17.90 -7.59 -12.38
C GLU A 51 16.68 -8.52 -12.44
N VAL A 52 16.03 -8.66 -13.60
CA VAL A 52 14.75 -9.38 -13.71
C VAL A 52 14.84 -10.86 -13.32
N ASP A 53 16.01 -11.48 -13.52
CA ASP A 53 16.28 -12.88 -13.18
C ASP A 53 16.64 -13.08 -11.69
N ASP A 54 16.78 -12.00 -10.93
CA ASP A 54 17.04 -12.02 -9.50
C ASP A 54 15.84 -11.45 -8.73
N PRO A 55 14.99 -12.31 -8.12
CA PRO A 55 13.82 -11.88 -7.37
C PRO A 55 14.18 -11.10 -6.10
N TYR A 56 15.44 -11.12 -5.67
CA TYR A 56 15.96 -10.39 -4.51
C TYR A 56 16.78 -9.17 -4.95
N SER A 57 16.43 -8.61 -6.10
CA SER A 57 17.02 -7.36 -6.61
C SER A 57 16.03 -6.18 -6.56
N GLY A 58 15.00 -6.29 -5.72
CA GLY A 58 13.92 -5.32 -5.60
C GLY A 58 14.41 -3.92 -5.25
N GLN A 59 13.79 -2.91 -5.86
CA GLN A 59 14.03 -1.50 -5.59
C GLN A 59 12.72 -0.73 -5.62
N VAL A 60 12.52 0.11 -4.62
CA VAL A 60 11.54 1.20 -4.67
C VAL A 60 12.25 2.44 -5.19
N ARG A 61 11.71 3.08 -6.23
CA ARG A 61 12.32 4.23 -6.92
C ARG A 61 11.30 5.34 -7.12
N LEU A 62 11.79 6.56 -7.35
CA LEU A 62 10.96 7.69 -7.77
C LEU A 62 11.22 8.03 -9.23
N HIS A 63 10.21 7.88 -10.07
CA HIS A 63 10.22 8.32 -11.45
C HIS A 63 9.75 9.77 -11.60
N ARG A 64 10.34 10.51 -12.54
CA ARG A 64 9.85 11.81 -13.02
C ARG A 64 9.61 11.73 -14.52
N LEU A 65 8.43 12.14 -14.96
CA LEU A 65 8.06 12.10 -16.37
C LEU A 65 9.07 12.87 -17.24
N GLY A 66 9.35 12.33 -18.41
CA GLY A 66 10.33 12.84 -19.36
C GLY A 66 11.78 12.53 -19.01
N ARG A 67 12.06 11.79 -17.92
CA ARG A 67 13.41 11.31 -17.58
C ARG A 67 13.57 9.83 -17.89
N HIS A 68 14.79 9.44 -18.24
CA HIS A 68 15.11 8.03 -18.42
C HIS A 68 15.17 7.32 -17.05
N TYR A 69 14.42 6.23 -16.87
CA TYR A 69 14.23 5.54 -15.58
C TYR A 69 15.53 5.14 -14.86
N ARG A 70 16.61 4.87 -15.60
CA ARG A 70 17.94 4.59 -15.02
C ARG A 70 18.48 5.72 -14.14
N GLN A 71 17.97 6.94 -14.28
CA GLN A 71 18.33 8.11 -13.48
C GLN A 71 17.46 8.26 -12.23
N ASP A 72 16.42 7.43 -12.07
CA ASP A 72 15.48 7.54 -10.97
C ASP A 72 16.19 7.25 -9.65
N PRO A 73 16.11 8.12 -8.63
CA PRO A 73 16.71 7.84 -7.34
C PRO A 73 16.08 6.62 -6.70
N VAL A 74 16.92 5.83 -6.03
CA VAL A 74 16.49 4.68 -5.23
C VAL A 74 16.06 5.18 -3.85
N LEU A 75 14.83 4.85 -3.45
CA LEU A 75 14.29 5.15 -2.12
C LEU A 75 14.58 4.00 -1.16
N MET A 76 14.39 2.77 -1.63
CA MET A 76 14.71 1.55 -0.90
C MET A 76 15.28 0.52 -1.87
N GLU A 77 16.21 -0.27 -1.39
CA GLU A 77 16.83 -1.38 -2.11
C GLU A 77 16.68 -2.63 -1.25
N GLN A 78 16.67 -3.81 -1.90
CA GLN A 78 16.73 -5.09 -1.22
C GLN A 78 17.86 -5.07 -0.18
N GLU A 79 17.54 -5.52 1.03
CA GLU A 79 18.54 -5.78 2.05
C GLU A 79 19.57 -6.82 1.54
N GLY A 80 20.86 -6.54 1.72
CA GLY A 80 21.92 -7.44 1.24
C GLY A 80 22.22 -8.60 2.18
N GLU A 81 21.75 -8.55 3.43
CA GLU A 81 22.00 -9.53 4.47
C GLU A 81 20.82 -9.64 5.45
N GLY A 82 20.84 -10.68 6.28
CA GLY A 82 19.81 -10.93 7.28
C GLY A 82 18.53 -11.56 6.73
N PRO A 83 17.48 -11.68 7.56
CA PRO A 83 16.26 -12.41 7.21
C PRO A 83 15.51 -11.87 5.99
N LEU A 84 15.59 -10.55 5.76
CA LEU A 84 14.89 -9.89 4.66
C LEU A 84 15.59 -10.04 3.31
N ALA A 85 16.87 -10.42 3.28
CA ALA A 85 17.68 -10.45 2.06
C ALA A 85 17.15 -11.43 1.00
N THR A 86 16.40 -12.45 1.41
CA THR A 86 15.79 -13.44 0.52
C THR A 86 14.27 -13.49 0.68
N THR A 87 13.65 -12.34 0.96
CA THR A 87 12.19 -12.18 1.03
C THR A 87 11.71 -11.20 -0.02
N TRP A 88 10.42 -11.24 -0.33
CA TRP A 88 9.84 -10.31 -1.30
C TRP A 88 9.74 -8.90 -0.72
N GLY A 89 10.28 -7.95 -1.46
CA GLY A 89 10.30 -6.53 -1.13
C GLY A 89 11.50 -5.87 -1.81
N PRO A 90 11.85 -4.63 -1.42
CA PRO A 90 10.99 -3.70 -0.67
C PRO A 90 9.78 -3.29 -1.51
N PHE A 91 8.66 -2.99 -0.85
CA PHE A 91 7.51 -2.33 -1.48
C PHE A 91 7.19 -1.02 -0.78
N ALA A 92 6.54 -0.09 -1.50
CA ALA A 92 6.07 1.14 -0.91
C ALA A 92 4.84 1.71 -1.61
N THR A 93 4.03 2.45 -0.87
CA THR A 93 2.87 3.21 -1.36
C THR A 93 2.97 4.64 -0.85
N LEU A 94 2.79 5.61 -1.74
CA LEU A 94 2.77 7.03 -1.38
C LEU A 94 1.34 7.45 -0.98
N SER A 95 1.21 8.19 0.12
CA SER A 95 -0.07 8.78 0.52
C SER A 95 -0.61 9.71 -0.56
N HIS A 96 -1.93 9.86 -0.60
CA HIS A 96 -2.60 10.65 -1.63
C HIS A 96 -2.12 12.12 -1.69
N ASP A 97 -1.81 12.72 -0.54
CA ASP A 97 -1.26 14.07 -0.41
C ASP A 97 0.26 14.16 -0.66
N GLY A 98 0.92 13.02 -0.89
CA GLY A 98 2.34 12.93 -1.18
C GLY A 98 3.27 13.16 0.01
N ARG A 99 2.75 13.19 1.24
CA ARG A 99 3.54 13.45 2.44
C ARG A 99 4.21 12.21 3.01
N TRP A 100 3.50 11.10 3.05
CA TRP A 100 3.95 9.89 3.74
C TRP A 100 4.20 8.76 2.77
N LEU A 101 5.29 8.03 2.99
CA LEU A 101 5.61 6.80 2.26
C LEU A 101 5.43 5.62 3.22
N LEU A 102 4.40 4.81 3.01
CA LEU A 102 4.25 3.52 3.69
C LEU A 102 5.13 2.50 2.98
N MET A 103 5.97 1.79 3.72
CA MET A 103 7.00 0.90 3.19
C MET A 103 6.91 -0.46 3.87
N GLY A 104 7.37 -1.52 3.20
CA GLY A 104 7.40 -2.83 3.83
C GLY A 104 8.22 -3.90 3.12
N TYR A 105 8.29 -5.04 3.78
CA TYR A 105 8.84 -6.31 3.32
C TYR A 105 7.92 -7.44 3.76
N TRP A 106 7.72 -8.46 2.93
CA TRP A 106 7.20 -9.72 3.46
C TRP A 106 8.26 -10.37 4.32
N THR A 107 7.86 -10.95 5.45
CA THR A 107 8.74 -11.71 6.34
C THR A 107 8.41 -13.21 6.30
N GLY A 108 7.29 -13.58 5.69
CA GLY A 108 6.86 -14.94 5.42
C GLY A 108 5.79 -14.99 4.33
N THR A 109 5.06 -16.10 4.25
CA THR A 109 3.93 -16.26 3.31
C THR A 109 2.67 -15.54 3.76
N ASP A 110 2.59 -15.14 5.02
CA ASP A 110 1.42 -14.51 5.63
C ASP A 110 1.82 -13.52 6.75
N SER A 111 2.99 -12.89 6.61
CA SER A 111 3.49 -11.91 7.56
C SER A 111 4.38 -10.88 6.87
N ASN A 112 4.35 -9.64 7.35
CA ASN A 112 5.13 -8.55 6.78
C ASN A 112 5.51 -7.51 7.82
N ASP A 113 6.64 -6.86 7.58
CA ASP A 113 7.09 -5.70 8.34
C ASP A 113 6.66 -4.42 7.61
N LEU A 114 6.29 -3.40 8.39
CA LEU A 114 5.88 -2.09 7.91
C LEU A 114 6.64 -0.96 8.61
N TRP A 115 7.04 0.00 7.80
CA TRP A 115 7.62 1.28 8.20
C TRP A 115 6.90 2.43 7.53
N VAL A 116 7.05 3.63 8.08
CA VAL A 116 6.64 4.87 7.44
C VAL A 116 7.84 5.82 7.31
N ALA A 117 7.83 6.69 6.30
CA ALA A 117 8.77 7.79 6.19
C ALA A 117 8.08 9.07 5.76
N ASP A 118 8.56 10.19 6.28
CA ASP A 118 8.22 11.54 5.79
C ASP A 118 8.88 11.74 4.41
N PHE A 119 8.08 11.65 3.36
CA PHE A 119 8.52 11.82 1.98
C PHE A 119 8.83 13.29 1.66
N ASP A 120 8.20 14.25 2.33
CA ASP A 120 8.51 15.68 2.23
C ASP A 120 9.90 15.97 2.77
N ARG A 121 10.28 15.34 3.89
CA ARG A 121 11.64 15.38 4.42
C ARG A 121 12.62 14.83 3.39
N TRP A 122 12.38 13.63 2.86
CA TRP A 122 13.25 13.04 1.86
C TRP A 122 13.42 13.95 0.63
N ARG A 123 12.34 14.57 0.12
CA ARG A 123 12.43 15.49 -1.03
C ARG A 123 13.31 16.72 -0.74
N ARG A 124 13.40 17.17 0.52
CA ARG A 124 14.20 18.34 0.92
C ARG A 124 15.65 17.98 1.26
N THR A 125 15.89 16.81 1.86
CA THR A 125 17.20 16.46 2.44
C THR A 125 17.92 15.33 1.70
N GLY A 126 17.20 14.53 0.91
CA GLY A 126 17.69 13.28 0.31
C GLY A 126 17.79 12.12 1.31
N GLU A 127 17.41 12.33 2.57
CA GLU A 127 17.51 11.32 3.63
C GLU A 127 16.14 10.71 3.89
N LEU A 128 16.01 9.39 3.69
CA LEU A 128 14.80 8.64 3.99
C LEU A 128 14.94 8.01 5.39
N VAL A 129 14.22 8.56 6.37
CA VAL A 129 14.22 8.02 7.73
C VAL A 129 13.01 7.12 7.90
N LYS A 130 13.26 5.83 8.13
CA LYS A 130 12.23 4.82 8.38
C LYS A 130 11.86 4.85 9.86
N GLU A 131 10.57 5.01 10.14
CA GLU A 131 9.99 4.82 11.47
C GLU A 131 9.17 3.53 11.47
N GLU A 132 9.32 2.73 12.52
CA GLU A 132 8.65 1.42 12.61
C GLU A 132 7.15 1.60 12.86
N ILE A 133 6.33 0.90 12.07
CA ILE A 133 4.90 0.73 12.35
C ILE A 133 4.71 -0.64 13.00
N LEU A 134 5.07 -1.71 12.31
CA LEU A 134 5.00 -3.07 12.83
C LEU A 134 6.15 -3.89 12.27
N VAL A 135 7.08 -4.30 13.13
CA VAL A 135 8.30 -5.01 12.72
C VAL A 135 8.50 -6.24 13.61
N GLY A 136 8.88 -7.37 13.01
CA GLY A 136 9.15 -8.62 13.70
C GLY A 136 7.91 -9.32 14.25
N ALA A 137 6.73 -8.97 13.74
CA ALA A 137 5.47 -9.60 14.13
C ALA A 137 5.05 -10.66 13.12
N GLU A 138 4.58 -11.81 13.62
CA GLU A 138 3.92 -12.83 12.80
C GLU A 138 2.48 -12.41 12.51
N ALA A 139 2.33 -11.38 11.70
CA ALA A 139 1.05 -10.80 11.34
C ALA A 139 1.09 -10.23 9.92
N ARG A 140 0.01 -10.42 9.17
CA ARG A 140 -0.22 -9.75 7.90
C ARG A 140 -0.89 -8.41 8.16
N SER A 141 -0.28 -7.35 7.64
CA SER A 141 -0.69 -5.98 7.89
C SER A 141 -0.64 -5.13 6.63
N ARG A 142 -1.67 -4.32 6.41
CA ARG A 142 -1.74 -3.36 5.31
C ARG A 142 -2.61 -2.17 5.69
N GLY A 143 -2.46 -1.05 5.00
CA GLY A 143 -3.27 0.12 5.31
C GLY A 143 -3.19 1.20 4.25
N GLU A 144 -4.02 2.21 4.47
CA GLU A 144 -4.12 3.41 3.63
C GLU A 144 -3.90 4.64 4.51
N ILE A 145 -3.18 5.63 3.97
CA ILE A 145 -2.87 6.88 4.68
C ILE A 145 -3.76 8.00 4.17
N VAL A 146 -4.40 8.71 5.10
CA VAL A 146 -5.18 9.92 4.83
C VAL A 146 -4.68 11.05 5.71
N GLY A 147 -4.08 12.08 5.10
CA GLY A 147 -3.37 13.11 5.84
C GLY A 147 -2.28 12.48 6.69
N ASP A 148 -2.36 12.67 8.01
CA ASP A 148 -1.39 12.14 8.97
C ASP A 148 -1.85 10.86 9.68
N THR A 149 -2.92 10.21 9.19
CA THR A 149 -3.46 9.00 9.81
C THR A 149 -3.31 7.80 8.91
N LEU A 150 -2.68 6.75 9.42
CA LEU A 150 -2.69 5.41 8.82
C LEU A 150 -3.87 4.61 9.39
N PHE A 151 -4.74 4.15 8.49
CA PHE A 151 -5.77 3.15 8.81
C PHE A 151 -5.21 1.77 8.51
N LEU A 152 -4.79 1.07 9.56
CA LEU A 152 -4.12 -0.23 9.48
C LEU A 152 -5.13 -1.36 9.70
N LEU A 153 -5.21 -2.30 8.76
CA LEU A 153 -5.82 -3.62 8.93
C LEU A 153 -4.71 -4.64 9.22
N THR A 154 -4.87 -5.41 10.29
CA THR A 154 -3.90 -6.42 10.71
C THR A 154 -4.60 -7.61 11.38
N ASP A 155 -4.01 -8.80 11.26
CA ASP A 155 -4.40 -10.00 12.02
C ASP A 155 -3.56 -10.23 13.28
N LEU A 156 -2.72 -9.25 13.65
CA LEU A 156 -1.89 -9.27 14.84
C LEU A 156 -2.72 -9.61 16.08
N GLU A 157 -2.50 -10.79 16.65
CA GLU A 157 -3.26 -11.32 17.81
C GLU A 157 -4.79 -11.34 17.61
N ALA A 158 -5.24 -11.34 16.36
CA ALA A 158 -6.63 -11.25 15.95
C ALA A 158 -6.79 -12.01 14.62
N PRO A 159 -6.86 -13.35 14.62
CA PRO A 159 -6.89 -14.17 13.40
C PRO A 159 -8.03 -13.83 12.42
N ASN A 160 -9.14 -13.25 12.90
CA ASN A 160 -10.22 -12.76 12.04
C ASN A 160 -10.06 -11.28 11.62
N GLY A 161 -8.92 -10.66 11.90
CA GLY A 161 -8.58 -9.29 11.55
C GLY A 161 -9.19 -8.24 12.46
N ARG A 162 -8.43 -7.16 12.67
CA ARG A 162 -8.85 -5.92 13.35
C ARG A 162 -8.25 -4.71 12.66
N ALA A 163 -8.79 -3.53 12.95
CA ALA A 163 -8.26 -2.29 12.40
C ALA A 163 -7.92 -1.25 13.46
N PHE A 164 -6.88 -0.47 13.18
CA PHE A 164 -6.39 0.63 14.00
C PHE A 164 -6.32 1.93 13.19
N SER A 165 -6.49 3.06 13.87
CA SER A 165 -6.02 4.36 13.40
C SER A 165 -4.74 4.74 14.13
N ILE A 166 -3.74 5.20 13.37
CA ILE A 166 -2.39 5.50 13.86
C ILE A 166 -2.02 6.92 13.41
N ASP A 167 -1.67 7.80 14.35
CA ASP A 167 -1.08 9.11 14.04
C ASP A 167 0.38 8.94 13.62
N LEU A 168 0.69 9.30 12.38
CA LEU A 168 2.03 9.15 11.81
C LEU A 168 3.05 10.17 12.34
N ASN A 169 2.60 11.20 13.08
CA ASN A 169 3.51 12.07 13.81
C ASN A 169 3.94 11.49 15.17
N ASP A 170 3.27 10.44 15.67
CA ASP A 170 3.60 9.68 16.88
C ASP A 170 3.15 8.20 16.74
N PRO A 171 3.80 7.42 15.85
CA PRO A 171 3.29 6.13 15.39
C PRO A 171 3.45 4.97 16.39
N GLY A 172 3.92 5.25 17.61
CA GLY A 172 4.23 4.23 18.60
C GLY A 172 3.03 3.34 18.95
N ARG A 173 3.23 2.02 18.97
CA ARG A 173 2.18 1.00 19.13
C ARG A 173 1.27 1.20 20.34
N GLN A 174 1.78 1.78 21.42
CA GLN A 174 1.02 2.14 22.63
C GLN A 174 -0.04 3.25 22.43
N ARG A 175 0.00 3.97 21.29
CA ARG A 175 -0.90 5.07 20.93
C ARG A 175 -1.92 4.68 19.86
N TRP A 176 -1.86 3.45 19.36
CA TRP A 176 -2.80 2.98 18.36
C TRP A 176 -4.20 2.94 18.94
N GLU A 177 -5.16 3.47 18.19
CA GLU A 177 -6.56 3.44 18.57
C GLU A 177 -7.25 2.33 17.78
N GLU A 178 -7.80 1.32 18.46
CA GLU A 178 -8.56 0.27 17.81
C GLU A 178 -9.92 0.82 17.36
N ILE A 179 -10.16 0.81 16.05
CA ILE A 179 -11.35 1.39 15.43
C ILE A 179 -12.35 0.32 14.97
N ILE A 180 -11.87 -0.88 14.64
CA ILE A 180 -12.71 -2.03 14.31
C ILE A 180 -12.12 -3.24 15.03
N PRO A 181 -12.73 -3.70 16.14
CA PRO A 181 -12.24 -4.86 16.87
C PRO A 181 -12.51 -6.15 16.10
N GLU A 182 -11.77 -7.21 16.46
CA GLU A 182 -11.98 -8.55 15.93
C GLU A 182 -13.42 -9.05 16.20
N ARG A 183 -13.98 -9.78 15.24
CA ARG A 183 -15.29 -10.44 15.36
C ARG A 183 -15.12 -11.95 15.35
N SER A 184 -15.91 -12.65 16.17
CA SER A 184 -15.92 -14.11 16.20
C SER A 184 -16.75 -14.75 15.08
N ASP A 185 -17.63 -13.98 14.46
CA ASP A 185 -18.62 -14.42 13.47
C ASP A 185 -18.28 -14.03 12.02
N ALA A 186 -17.19 -13.28 11.82
CA ALA A 186 -16.82 -12.70 10.54
C ALA A 186 -15.31 -12.46 10.45
N VAL A 187 -14.73 -12.61 9.26
CA VAL A 187 -13.32 -12.22 8.97
C VAL A 187 -13.32 -10.84 8.33
N LEU A 188 -12.53 -9.90 8.84
CA LEU A 188 -12.28 -8.59 8.22
C LEU A 188 -11.30 -8.77 7.06
N GLU A 189 -11.86 -8.98 5.87
CA GLU A 189 -11.11 -9.26 4.65
C GLU A 189 -10.50 -8.01 4.04
N ASN A 190 -11.12 -6.83 4.19
CA ASN A 190 -10.59 -5.59 3.64
C ASN A 190 -11.04 -4.34 4.41
N LEU A 191 -10.22 -3.29 4.32
CA LEU A 191 -10.54 -1.96 4.81
C LEU A 191 -10.15 -0.96 3.73
N SER A 192 -11.10 -0.13 3.30
CA SER A 192 -10.87 0.89 2.28
C SER A 192 -11.31 2.25 2.78
N VAL A 193 -10.57 3.29 2.41
CA VAL A 193 -10.92 4.66 2.76
C VAL A 193 -11.64 5.33 1.60
N ALA A 194 -12.81 5.89 1.87
CA ALA A 194 -13.50 6.81 0.98
C ALA A 194 -13.58 8.20 1.64
N ARG A 195 -14.17 9.19 0.96
CA ARG A 195 -14.28 10.58 1.45
C ARG A 195 -14.90 10.67 2.86
N GLY A 196 -14.05 10.69 3.89
CA GLY A 196 -14.41 10.83 5.30
C GLY A 196 -14.99 9.59 5.99
N ILE A 197 -14.95 8.42 5.34
CA ILE A 197 -15.48 7.17 5.91
C ILE A 197 -14.57 5.99 5.60
N LEU A 198 -14.63 4.97 6.45
CA LEU A 198 -14.08 3.65 6.18
C LEU A 198 -15.18 2.73 5.67
N VAL A 199 -14.82 1.86 4.74
CA VAL A 199 -15.66 0.73 4.36
C VAL A 199 -14.91 -0.55 4.66
N ALA A 200 -15.47 -1.35 5.56
CA ALA A 200 -14.95 -2.64 5.94
C ALA A 200 -15.68 -3.74 5.16
N GLU A 201 -14.92 -4.61 4.50
CA GLU A 201 -15.43 -5.83 3.90
C GLU A 201 -15.22 -6.99 4.88
N PHE A 202 -16.32 -7.59 5.28
CA PHE A 202 -16.32 -8.80 6.08
C PHE A 202 -16.76 -10.01 5.26
N LEU A 203 -16.13 -11.15 5.54
CA LEU A 203 -16.61 -12.45 5.10
C LEU A 203 -17.46 -13.08 6.21
N GLU A 204 -18.77 -13.12 6.00
CA GLU A 204 -19.74 -13.73 6.92
C GLU A 204 -20.38 -14.94 6.22
N ASN A 205 -20.19 -16.15 6.74
CA ASN A 205 -20.69 -17.40 6.13
C ASN A 205 -20.36 -17.52 4.63
N ALA A 206 -19.11 -17.20 4.27
CA ALA A 206 -18.61 -17.20 2.89
C ALA A 206 -19.34 -16.22 1.93
N ALA A 207 -19.97 -15.17 2.46
CA ALA A 207 -20.56 -14.09 1.67
C ALA A 207 -20.00 -12.72 2.10
N SER A 208 -19.73 -11.85 1.13
CA SER A 208 -19.27 -10.49 1.43
C SER A 208 -20.37 -9.70 2.15
N ARG A 209 -19.95 -8.91 3.14
CA ARG A 209 -20.76 -7.94 3.86
C ARG A 209 -19.97 -6.67 4.02
N LEU A 210 -20.55 -5.57 3.53
CA LEU A 210 -19.92 -4.26 3.59
C LEU A 210 -20.54 -3.45 4.72
N TYR A 211 -19.68 -2.88 5.57
CA TYR A 211 -20.08 -1.99 6.66
C TYR A 211 -19.34 -0.68 6.55
N ARG A 212 -20.03 0.41 6.82
CA ARG A 212 -19.45 1.76 6.81
C ARG A 212 -19.16 2.19 8.23
N TYR A 213 -18.05 2.87 8.42
CA TYR A 213 -17.61 3.43 9.70
C TYR A 213 -17.13 4.86 9.50
N HIS A 214 -17.25 5.66 10.54
CA HIS A 214 -16.47 6.89 10.66
C HIS A 214 -14.98 6.54 10.86
N PHE A 215 -14.09 7.49 10.62
CA PHE A 215 -12.64 7.32 10.86
C PHE A 215 -12.31 6.98 12.33
N ASP A 216 -13.16 7.36 13.28
CA ASP A 216 -13.03 7.01 14.69
C ASP A 216 -13.63 5.64 15.06
N GLY A 217 -14.00 4.82 14.08
CA GLY A 217 -14.55 3.48 14.31
C GLY A 217 -16.03 3.44 14.68
N ARG A 218 -16.73 4.59 14.78
CA ARG A 218 -18.18 4.57 15.02
C ARG A 218 -18.93 3.99 13.81
N PRO A 219 -19.81 2.99 14.02
CA PRO A 219 -20.51 2.34 12.91
C PRO A 219 -21.56 3.28 12.30
N MET A 220 -21.59 3.33 10.97
CA MET A 220 -22.64 3.97 10.17
C MET A 220 -23.67 2.97 9.64
N GLY A 221 -23.43 1.67 9.84
CA GLY A 221 -24.31 0.59 9.43
C GLY A 221 -23.93 -0.06 8.09
N PRO A 222 -24.67 -1.11 7.69
CA PRO A 222 -24.34 -1.88 6.51
C PRO A 222 -24.51 -1.05 5.23
N LEU A 223 -23.74 -1.40 4.21
CA LEU A 223 -23.96 -1.00 2.82
C LEU A 223 -24.67 -2.18 2.13
N PRO A 224 -25.98 -2.06 1.82
CA PRO A 224 -26.76 -3.19 1.33
C PRO A 224 -26.28 -3.64 -0.04
N LEU A 225 -26.05 -4.94 -0.18
CA LEU A 225 -25.72 -5.60 -1.44
C LEU A 225 -27.01 -6.12 -2.10
N PRO A 226 -27.05 -6.22 -3.45
CA PRO A 226 -28.25 -6.65 -4.17
C PRO A 226 -28.62 -8.12 -3.93
N GLY A 227 -27.72 -8.92 -3.33
CA GLY A 227 -27.96 -10.33 -3.02
C GLY A 227 -26.78 -10.98 -2.31
N ILE A 228 -26.85 -12.31 -2.16
CA ILE A 228 -25.75 -13.13 -1.63
C ILE A 228 -24.71 -13.34 -2.74
N GLY A 229 -23.44 -13.12 -2.42
CA GLY A 229 -22.34 -13.34 -3.34
C GLY A 229 -21.04 -12.73 -2.83
N SER A 230 -20.12 -12.51 -3.76
CA SER A 230 -18.89 -11.75 -3.54
C SER A 230 -19.08 -10.33 -4.06
N ALA A 231 -18.58 -9.36 -3.31
CA ALA A 231 -18.52 -7.97 -3.69
C ALA A 231 -17.22 -7.39 -3.18
N SER A 232 -16.49 -6.69 -4.05
CA SER A 232 -15.29 -5.93 -3.68
C SER A 232 -15.57 -4.44 -3.84
N LEU A 233 -14.79 -3.62 -3.13
CA LEU A 233 -14.85 -2.18 -3.22
C LEU A 233 -13.53 -1.62 -3.74
N THR A 234 -13.61 -0.62 -4.61
CA THR A 234 -12.50 0.27 -4.94
C THR A 234 -12.93 1.68 -4.61
N THR A 235 -12.19 2.30 -3.69
CA THR A 235 -12.45 3.66 -3.25
C THR A 235 -11.34 4.58 -3.73
N ASN A 236 -11.60 5.88 -3.64
CA ASN A 236 -10.57 6.90 -3.78
C ASN A 236 -10.91 7.98 -2.76
N VAL A 237 -9.92 8.52 -2.05
CA VAL A 237 -10.13 9.53 -1.00
C VAL A 237 -10.92 10.75 -1.52
N ASP A 238 -10.79 11.08 -2.81
CA ASP A 238 -11.49 12.20 -3.44
C ASP A 238 -12.90 11.87 -3.95
N ARG A 239 -13.25 10.58 -4.08
CA ARG A 239 -14.50 10.12 -4.67
C ARG A 239 -15.35 9.36 -3.65
N THR A 240 -16.67 9.44 -3.82
CA THR A 240 -17.65 8.69 -3.02
C THR A 240 -17.74 7.25 -3.49
#